data_AF-A0A813DVR8-F1
#
_entry.id   AF-A0A813DVR8-F1
#
_cell.length_a   1.000
_cell.length_b   1.000
_cell.length_c   1.000
_cell.angle_alpha   90.00
_cell.angle_beta   90.00
_cell.angle_gamma   90.00
#
_symmetry.space_group_name_H-M   'P 1'
#
loop_
_entity.id
_entity.type
_entity.pdbx_description
1 polymer ?
#
loop_
_entity_poly.entity_id
_entity_poly.type
_entity_poly.pdbx_seq_one_letter_code
_entity_poly.pdbx_strand_id
1 'polypeptide(L)'
;DLGFSPKQVAEQERRLQEWLDQFLGSCEVAQATSSPAPLLVCLELGCGPGSLGRQRSEELMNSLSRSGLAHARLLRVNPRHPAVPLPLKGLAVALPLRARDCLSRLSLLHGVLDLVSFLFLDEEGNGAEVIARRDAPLGFVFRRALVLRSDGSNSSRDNSKHSNNTFSIGSSSNFNNADSNNNNKNSNNSKNSKNHNNNNNNSNSNNKDSSSSSFGEPAVFVVQSVLHEHQTSKPLSAHSLVPAELFFADRDGEPPVVRVHVVGFRFLGRNELMQARLRRVWSLLNELLEVFGSPEYQRKFEAASDRAEAQQVIREVHLRVLPGHGMPMPMGPDSDGLVALRVTQMQGFLQSGKFCAEVRKALDYSVHLSGYGRLLSLPSAKSHNKATAKASAAAGNLALVATGPRAEDDVWTKRHRPAKGLWIAATWTNFAPQEMQWDGSSCWIHSFKVGAQGCESFQLLVDGRWEQAIYPSSPDACPFIEHDLLGPNNRGHGKNWTVGRHPKDLAKPGDPFTIAVAVSSLGAPKRISWQRQRAKKAST
;
A
#
# COMPACT_ATOMS: atom_id res chain seq x y z
N ASP A 1 10.44 39.70 -0.89
CA ASP A 1 9.51 39.33 0.20
C ASP A 1 9.97 38.20 1.10
N LEU A 2 10.66 37.15 0.62
CA LEU A 2 11.16 36.06 1.49
C LEU A 2 12.58 36.28 2.07
N GLY A 3 13.17 37.47 1.90
CA GLY A 3 14.49 37.81 2.46
C GLY A 3 15.71 37.24 1.72
N PHE A 4 15.57 36.68 0.52
CA PHE A 4 16.70 36.23 -0.29
C PHE A 4 17.54 37.40 -0.82
N SER A 5 18.86 37.29 -0.74
CA SER A 5 19.79 38.21 -1.39
C SER A 5 19.78 38.04 -2.92
N PRO A 6 20.14 39.08 -3.69
CA PRO A 6 20.23 38.99 -5.16
C PRO A 6 21.09 37.82 -5.66
N LYS A 7 22.19 37.50 -4.94
CA LYS A 7 23.05 36.35 -5.26
C LYS A 7 22.34 35.01 -5.07
N GLN A 8 21.56 34.86 -4.00
CA GLN A 8 20.77 33.65 -3.76
C GLN A 8 19.69 33.49 -4.82
N VAL A 9 19.06 34.58 -5.24
CA VAL A 9 18.10 34.56 -6.35
C VAL A 9 18.77 34.10 -7.64
N ALA A 10 19.89 34.73 -8.04
CA ALA A 10 20.63 34.37 -9.25
C ALA A 10 21.12 32.91 -9.26
N GLU A 11 21.55 32.38 -8.10
CA GLU A 11 21.97 30.97 -8.00
C GLU A 11 20.80 29.99 -8.11
N GLN A 12 19.64 30.31 -7.51
CA GLN A 12 18.44 29.49 -7.70
C GLN A 12 17.93 29.55 -9.14
N GLU A 13 18.10 30.68 -9.82
CA GLU A 13 17.78 30.85 -11.24
C GLU A 13 18.67 29.99 -12.13
N ARG A 14 19.98 30.02 -11.90
CA ARG A 14 20.94 29.17 -12.61
C ARG A 14 20.58 27.69 -12.46
N ARG A 15 20.29 27.26 -11.22
CA ARG A 15 19.87 25.89 -10.91
C ARG A 15 18.57 25.49 -11.60
N LEU A 16 17.59 26.40 -11.65
CA LEU A 16 16.32 26.14 -12.34
C LEU A 16 16.53 26.00 -13.85
N GLN A 17 17.37 26.85 -14.45
CA GLN A 17 17.67 26.77 -15.88
C GLN A 17 18.41 25.47 -16.22
N GLU A 18 19.42 25.10 -15.45
CA GLU A 18 20.14 23.84 -15.62
C GLU A 18 19.22 22.63 -15.51
N TRP A 19 18.29 22.65 -14.55
CA TRP A 19 17.28 21.60 -14.41
C TRP A 19 16.32 21.56 -15.61
N LEU A 20 15.88 22.72 -16.10
CA LEU A 20 15.01 22.83 -17.27
C LEU A 20 15.68 22.28 -18.53
N ASP A 21 16.94 22.64 -18.77
CA ASP A 21 17.69 22.16 -19.94
C ASP A 21 17.87 20.63 -19.88
N GLN A 22 18.21 20.08 -18.71
CA GLN A 22 18.30 18.63 -18.48
C GLN A 22 16.94 17.92 -18.66
N PHE A 23 15.87 18.52 -18.14
CA PHE A 23 14.53 17.96 -18.24
C PHE A 23 14.03 17.94 -19.69
N LEU A 24 14.20 19.05 -20.42
CA LEU A 24 13.82 19.14 -21.84
C LEU A 24 14.59 18.13 -22.69
N GLY A 25 15.91 18.00 -22.49
CA GLY A 25 16.70 16.97 -23.16
C GLY A 25 16.20 15.54 -22.84
N SER A 26 15.78 15.29 -21.61
CA SER A 26 15.19 13.99 -21.22
C SER A 26 13.82 13.74 -21.86
N CYS A 27 13.01 14.79 -22.06
CA CYS A 27 11.72 14.69 -22.73
C CYS A 27 11.86 14.38 -24.23
N GLU A 28 12.84 14.98 -24.91
CA GLU A 28 13.12 14.68 -26.31
C GLU A 28 13.49 13.20 -26.50
N VAL A 29 14.32 12.65 -25.60
CA VAL A 29 14.65 11.22 -25.58
C VAL A 29 13.40 10.36 -25.31
N ALA A 30 12.55 10.75 -24.36
CA ALA A 30 11.35 9.99 -24.01
C ALA A 30 10.28 9.97 -25.12
N GLN A 31 10.15 11.05 -25.89
CA GLN A 31 9.27 11.10 -27.06
C GLN A 31 9.71 10.13 -28.16
N ALA A 32 11.01 9.86 -28.28
CA ALA A 32 11.53 8.88 -29.24
C ALA A 32 11.23 7.42 -28.85
N THR A 33 10.99 7.12 -27.57
CA THR A 33 10.88 5.74 -27.05
C THR A 33 9.45 5.25 -26.84
N SER A 34 8.43 5.86 -27.47
CA SER A 34 6.99 5.50 -27.41
C SER A 34 6.40 5.32 -25.99
N SER A 35 7.09 5.83 -24.96
CA SER A 35 6.60 5.86 -23.58
C SER A 35 5.57 6.98 -23.42
N PRO A 36 4.51 6.80 -22.61
CA PRO A 36 3.61 7.91 -22.28
C PRO A 36 4.43 9.07 -21.71
N ALA A 37 4.23 10.26 -22.29
CA ALA A 37 4.97 11.45 -21.88
C ALA A 37 4.66 11.78 -20.40
N PRO A 38 5.67 12.15 -19.61
CA PRO A 38 5.44 12.51 -18.21
C PRO A 38 4.51 13.74 -18.11
N LEU A 39 3.55 13.68 -17.18
CA LEU A 39 2.74 14.84 -16.81
C LEU A 39 3.61 15.81 -16.02
N LEU A 40 3.90 16.98 -16.59
CA LEU A 40 4.58 18.06 -15.88
C LEU A 40 3.54 19.01 -15.29
N VAL A 41 3.69 19.35 -14.00
CA VAL A 41 2.87 20.36 -13.34
C VAL A 41 3.76 21.51 -12.86
N CYS A 42 3.58 22.69 -13.43
CA CYS A 42 4.17 23.94 -12.94
C CYS A 42 3.28 24.47 -11.81
N LEU A 43 3.79 24.52 -10.57
CA LEU A 43 3.07 25.04 -9.41
C LEU A 43 3.50 26.48 -9.12
N GLU A 44 2.60 27.43 -9.33
CA GLU A 44 2.84 28.85 -9.04
C GLU A 44 2.13 29.23 -7.75
N LEU A 45 2.88 29.62 -6.72
CA LEU A 45 2.34 29.98 -5.40
C LEU A 45 2.48 31.48 -5.14
N GLY A 46 1.35 32.18 -4.97
CA GLY A 46 1.32 33.57 -4.47
C GLY A 46 1.87 34.64 -5.41
N CYS A 47 2.15 34.34 -6.68
CA CYS A 47 2.74 35.29 -7.63
C CYS A 47 1.71 36.31 -8.13
N GLY A 48 1.98 37.60 -7.94
CA GLY A 48 1.11 38.69 -8.39
C GLY A 48 1.21 38.99 -9.90
N PRO A 49 0.26 39.75 -10.48
CA PRO A 49 0.35 40.29 -11.83
C PRO A 49 1.66 41.07 -12.00
N GLY A 50 2.35 40.87 -13.13
CA GLY A 50 3.63 41.53 -13.41
C GLY A 50 4.82 41.04 -12.59
N SER A 51 4.63 40.13 -11.63
CA SER A 51 5.76 39.54 -10.90
C SER A 51 6.60 38.66 -11.84
N LEU A 52 7.91 38.65 -11.60
CA LEU A 52 8.85 37.84 -12.37
C LEU A 52 8.51 36.35 -12.31
N GLY A 53 8.06 35.84 -11.16
CA GLY A 53 7.64 34.45 -11.01
C GLY A 53 6.45 34.08 -11.92
N ARG A 54 5.49 35.01 -12.06
CA ARG A 54 4.35 34.83 -12.97
C ARG A 54 4.77 34.90 -14.45
N GLN A 55 5.64 35.84 -14.81
CA GLN A 55 6.14 35.94 -16.19
C GLN A 55 6.87 34.65 -16.58
N ARG A 56 7.70 34.11 -15.68
CA ARG A 56 8.46 32.88 -15.92
C ARG A 56 7.60 31.63 -15.99
N SER A 57 6.61 31.47 -15.11
CA SER A 57 5.71 30.32 -15.19
C SER A 57 4.94 30.33 -16.52
N GLU A 58 4.50 31.50 -16.97
CA GLU A 58 3.82 31.67 -18.26
C GLU A 58 4.76 31.40 -19.44
N GLU A 59 5.98 31.93 -19.41
CA GLU A 59 7.02 31.70 -20.42
C GLU A 59 7.43 30.22 -20.52
N LEU A 60 7.62 29.56 -19.38
CA LEU A 60 7.91 28.13 -19.30
C LEU A 60 6.79 27.31 -19.94
N MET A 61 5.53 27.58 -19.57
CA MET A 61 4.38 26.85 -20.10
C MET A 61 4.19 27.07 -21.61
N ASN A 62 4.43 28.28 -22.10
CA ASN A 62 4.42 28.58 -23.53
C ASN A 62 5.54 27.82 -24.27
N SER A 63 6.74 27.75 -23.68
CA SER A 63 7.87 27.04 -24.27
C SER A 63 7.65 25.52 -24.29
N LEU A 64 7.10 24.95 -23.22
CA LEU A 64 6.71 23.53 -23.17
C LEU A 64 5.62 23.21 -24.20
N SER A 65 4.63 24.09 -24.34
CA SER A 65 3.54 23.92 -25.33
C SER A 65 4.09 23.95 -26.76
N ARG A 66 5.03 24.86 -27.07
CA ARG A 66 5.71 24.93 -28.38
C ARG A 66 6.58 23.70 -28.65
N SER A 67 7.13 23.09 -27.62
CA SER A 67 7.97 21.88 -27.70
C SER A 67 7.16 20.58 -27.80
N GLY A 68 5.82 20.67 -27.97
CA GLY A 68 4.95 19.50 -28.13
C GLY A 68 4.64 18.75 -26.84
N LEU A 69 5.01 19.28 -25.65
CA LEU A 69 4.67 18.70 -24.36
C LEU A 69 3.21 19.01 -23.98
N ALA A 70 2.27 18.41 -24.71
CA ALA A 70 0.82 18.61 -24.56
C ALA A 70 0.28 18.27 -23.16
N HIS A 71 1.07 17.58 -22.34
CA HIS A 71 0.72 17.18 -20.97
C HIS A 71 1.21 18.15 -19.89
N ALA A 72 1.93 19.22 -20.23
CA ALA A 72 2.27 20.24 -19.24
C ALA A 72 1.00 20.94 -18.71
N ARG A 73 0.91 21.14 -17.39
CA ARG A 73 -0.18 21.86 -16.73
C ARG A 73 0.36 22.93 -15.79
N LEU A 74 -0.30 24.08 -15.73
CA LEU A 74 -0.02 25.13 -14.74
C LEU A 74 -1.07 25.10 -13.64
N LEU A 75 -0.64 25.01 -12.39
CA LEU A 75 -1.49 25.18 -11.22
C LEU A 75 -1.13 26.50 -10.53
N ARG A 76 -2.00 27.50 -10.64
CA ARG A 76 -1.81 28.82 -10.02
C ARG A 76 -2.59 28.91 -8.71
N VAL A 77 -1.91 29.20 -7.62
CA VAL A 77 -2.50 29.36 -6.29
C VAL A 77 -2.34 30.81 -5.85
N ASN A 78 -3.36 31.62 -6.12
CA ASN A 78 -3.35 33.03 -5.73
C ASN A 78 -4.78 33.53 -5.48
N PRO A 79 -5.11 33.99 -4.25
CA PRO A 79 -6.47 34.42 -3.92
C PRO A 79 -6.84 35.78 -4.51
N ARG A 80 -5.86 36.63 -4.82
CA ARG A 80 -6.09 37.99 -5.33
C ARG A 80 -6.08 38.06 -6.86
N HIS A 81 -5.28 37.20 -7.49
CA HIS A 81 -5.07 37.26 -8.94
C HIS A 81 -5.08 35.87 -9.59
N PRO A 82 -6.20 35.14 -9.52
CA PRO A 82 -6.31 33.79 -10.06
C PRO A 82 -6.40 33.75 -11.59
N ALA A 83 -6.52 34.88 -12.29
CA ALA A 83 -6.74 34.88 -13.74
C ALA A 83 -5.63 34.13 -14.50
N VAL A 84 -6.04 33.19 -15.36
CA VAL A 84 -5.19 32.45 -16.30
C VAL A 84 -5.12 33.21 -17.63
N PRO A 85 -3.93 33.42 -18.23
CA PRO A 85 -3.80 34.03 -19.54
C PRO A 85 -4.52 33.21 -20.61
N LEU A 86 -5.13 33.88 -21.60
CA LEU A 86 -5.85 33.22 -22.69
C LEU A 86 -5.02 32.14 -23.42
N PRO A 87 -3.71 32.33 -23.70
CA PRO A 87 -2.88 31.28 -24.32
C PRO A 87 -2.77 29.98 -23.50
N LEU A 88 -2.99 30.04 -22.19
CA LEU A 88 -2.92 28.89 -21.28
C LEU A 88 -4.31 28.33 -20.92
N LYS A 89 -5.37 28.82 -21.57
CA LYS A 89 -6.73 28.33 -21.33
C LYS A 89 -6.82 26.84 -21.69
N GLY A 90 -7.25 26.02 -20.73
CA GLY A 90 -7.29 24.55 -20.87
C GLY A 90 -5.97 23.84 -20.48
N LEU A 91 -4.87 24.57 -20.36
CA LEU A 91 -3.58 24.06 -19.87
C LEU A 91 -3.29 24.49 -18.42
N ALA A 92 -4.04 25.46 -17.90
CA ALA A 92 -3.86 25.95 -16.55
C ALA A 92 -5.16 25.92 -15.72
N VAL A 93 -4.99 25.67 -14.43
CA VAL A 93 -6.04 25.75 -13.40
C VAL A 93 -5.61 26.78 -12.38
N ALA A 94 -6.54 27.62 -11.96
CA ALA A 94 -6.30 28.58 -10.90
C ALA A 94 -7.16 28.29 -9.67
N LEU A 95 -6.50 28.26 -8.51
CA LEU A 95 -7.09 28.09 -7.20
C LEU A 95 -7.06 29.45 -6.49
N PRO A 96 -8.22 30.09 -6.23
CA PRO A 96 -8.30 31.35 -5.50
C PRO A 96 -8.14 31.12 -3.99
N LEU A 97 -7.05 30.45 -3.60
CA LEU A 97 -6.71 30.09 -2.22
C LEU A 97 -5.39 30.75 -1.83
N ARG A 98 -5.20 31.04 -0.55
CA ARG A 98 -3.86 31.37 -0.04
C ARG A 98 -2.96 30.14 -0.19
N ALA A 99 -1.68 30.33 -0.45
CA ALA A 99 -0.73 29.22 -0.59
C ALA A 99 -0.75 28.29 0.64
N ARG A 100 -0.77 28.86 1.85
CA ARG A 100 -0.90 28.09 3.11
C ARG A 100 -2.16 27.22 3.15
N ASP A 101 -3.31 27.77 2.76
CA ASP A 101 -4.60 27.05 2.76
C ASP A 101 -4.65 25.97 1.68
N CYS A 102 -4.03 26.21 0.53
CA CYS A 102 -3.89 25.21 -0.52
C CYS A 102 -3.00 24.05 -0.07
N LEU A 103 -1.84 24.37 0.53
CA LEU A 103 -0.91 23.37 1.04
C LEU A 103 -1.50 22.57 2.21
N SER A 104 -2.25 23.21 3.11
CA SER A 104 -2.97 22.50 4.19
C SER A 104 -4.12 21.64 3.68
N ARG A 105 -4.64 21.90 2.48
CA ARG A 105 -5.63 21.03 1.82
C ARG A 105 -4.98 19.90 1.02
N LEU A 106 -3.70 19.98 0.68
CA LEU A 106 -2.98 18.83 0.09
C LEU A 106 -2.96 17.65 1.05
N SER A 107 -2.93 17.88 2.36
CA SER A 107 -3.06 16.79 3.32
C SER A 107 -4.46 16.16 3.32
N LEU A 108 -5.51 16.88 2.91
CA LEU A 108 -6.84 16.28 2.68
C LEU A 108 -6.85 15.42 1.42
N LEU A 109 -6.04 15.76 0.40
CA LEU A 109 -5.85 14.89 -0.76
C LEU A 109 -5.14 13.59 -0.39
N HIS A 110 -4.38 13.52 0.71
CA HIS A 110 -3.87 12.23 1.18
C HIS A 110 -4.99 11.25 1.54
N GLY A 111 -6.19 11.73 1.91
CA GLY A 111 -7.36 10.87 2.11
C GLY A 111 -8.09 10.50 0.81
N VAL A 112 -7.86 11.25 -0.28
CA VAL A 112 -8.45 11.00 -1.61
C VAL A 112 -7.54 10.13 -2.47
N LEU A 113 -6.23 10.31 -2.34
CA LEU A 113 -5.22 9.51 -3.00
C LEU A 113 -5.12 8.17 -2.28
N ASP A 114 -5.21 7.09 -3.04
CA ASP A 114 -4.98 5.75 -2.56
C ASP A 114 -3.47 5.55 -2.30
N LEU A 115 -3.00 6.12 -1.18
CA LEU A 115 -1.62 6.05 -0.74
C LEU A 115 -1.36 4.72 -0.04
N VAL A 116 -0.18 4.18 -0.28
CA VAL A 116 0.32 2.94 0.31
C VAL A 116 1.79 3.12 0.71
N SER A 117 2.22 2.32 1.68
CA SER A 117 3.60 2.26 2.14
C SER A 117 4.35 1.09 1.49
N PHE A 118 5.48 1.40 0.85
CA PHE A 118 6.39 0.42 0.26
C PHE A 118 7.61 0.26 1.16
N LEU A 119 7.83 -0.94 1.69
CA LEU A 119 9.03 -1.30 2.45
C LEU A 119 10.05 -1.93 1.51
N PHE A 120 10.96 -1.12 0.96
CA PHE A 120 12.07 -1.64 0.15
C PHE A 120 13.16 -2.19 1.06
N LEU A 121 13.58 -3.43 0.82
CA LEU A 121 14.58 -4.13 1.63
C LEU A 121 15.66 -4.74 0.74
N ASP A 122 16.91 -4.70 1.18
CA ASP A 122 17.98 -5.52 0.62
C ASP A 122 18.11 -6.86 1.36
N GLU A 123 19.13 -7.64 1.00
CA GLU A 123 19.47 -8.94 1.59
C GLU A 123 19.95 -8.83 3.05
N GLU A 124 20.39 -7.65 3.48
CA GLU A 124 20.90 -7.39 4.84
C GLU A 124 19.82 -6.85 5.77
N GLY A 125 18.60 -6.62 5.28
CA GLY A 125 17.51 -6.02 6.05
C GLY A 125 17.68 -4.52 6.29
N ASN A 126 18.52 -3.85 5.49
CA ASN A 126 18.52 -2.41 5.31
C ASN A 126 17.49 -2.03 4.25
N GLY A 127 17.13 -0.73 4.16
CA GLY A 127 16.00 -0.38 3.33
C GLY A 127 15.48 1.04 3.46
N ALA A 128 14.35 1.28 2.81
CA ALA A 128 13.63 2.53 2.96
C ALA A 128 12.12 2.28 2.88
N GLU A 129 11.40 2.96 3.76
CA GLU A 129 9.95 3.07 3.67
C GLU A 129 9.60 4.29 2.81
N VAL A 130 8.76 4.10 1.80
CA VAL A 130 8.31 5.15 0.89
C VAL A 130 6.79 5.15 0.82
N ILE A 131 6.16 6.30 1.08
CA ILE A 131 4.73 6.50 0.87
C ILE A 131 4.50 7.05 -0.55
N ALA A 132 3.73 6.32 -1.34
CA ALA A 132 3.39 6.69 -2.72
C ALA A 132 1.99 6.19 -3.09
N ARG A 133 1.49 6.58 -4.26
CA ARG A 133 0.20 6.06 -4.76
C ARG A 133 0.30 4.56 -5.02
N ARG A 134 -0.80 3.84 -4.77
CA ARG A 134 -0.93 2.40 -5.03
C ARG A 134 -0.65 2.02 -6.48
N ASP A 135 -1.04 2.90 -7.40
CA ASP A 135 -0.87 2.73 -8.85
C ASP A 135 0.46 3.30 -9.39
N ALA A 136 1.42 3.62 -8.52
CA ALA A 136 2.74 4.07 -8.94
C ALA A 136 3.60 2.89 -9.44
N PRO A 137 4.28 3.00 -10.60
CA PRO A 137 5.23 2.00 -11.06
C PRO A 137 6.36 1.78 -10.06
N LEU A 138 6.76 0.52 -9.85
CA LEU A 138 7.68 0.16 -8.77
C LEU A 138 9.04 0.87 -8.87
N GLY A 139 9.58 1.02 -10.08
CA GLY A 139 10.83 1.74 -10.33
C GLY A 139 10.75 3.24 -10.04
N PHE A 140 9.57 3.85 -10.18
CA PHE A 140 9.36 5.24 -9.76
C PHE A 140 9.44 5.37 -8.24
N VAL A 141 8.76 4.48 -7.51
CA VAL A 141 8.78 4.47 -6.05
C VAL A 141 10.17 4.14 -5.52
N PHE A 142 10.86 3.18 -6.14
CA PHE A 142 12.23 2.80 -5.77
C PHE A 142 13.22 3.96 -5.95
N ARG A 143 13.14 4.74 -7.04
CA ARG A 143 13.97 5.95 -7.18
C ARG A 143 13.77 6.94 -6.04
N ARG A 144 12.54 7.10 -5.53
CA ARG A 144 12.29 7.93 -4.33
C ARG A 144 12.96 7.34 -3.09
N ALA A 145 12.98 6.01 -2.95
CA ALA A 145 13.70 5.31 -1.89
C ALA A 145 15.20 5.66 -1.89
N LEU A 146 15.79 5.84 -3.07
CA LEU A 146 17.20 6.21 -3.24
C LEU A 146 17.50 7.68 -2.88
N VAL A 147 16.58 8.61 -3.20
CA VAL A 147 16.80 10.06 -2.99
C VAL A 147 16.79 10.43 -1.50
N LEU A 148 15.96 9.77 -0.71
CA LEU A 148 15.84 10.01 0.74
C LEU A 148 17.12 9.68 1.53
N ARG A 149 18.17 9.20 0.85
CA ARG A 149 19.51 8.92 1.36
C ARG A 149 20.38 10.16 1.55
N SER A 150 20.08 11.26 0.84
CA SER A 150 21.01 12.38 0.65
C SER A 150 21.05 13.37 1.81
N ASP A 151 19.96 13.48 2.57
CA ASP A 151 19.76 14.62 3.48
C ASP A 151 20.21 14.35 4.92
N GLY A 152 20.56 13.11 5.28
CA GLY A 152 20.84 12.72 6.66
C GLY A 152 22.27 12.97 7.16
N SER A 153 23.26 13.17 6.28
CA SER A 153 24.68 13.19 6.70
C SER A 153 25.30 14.57 6.91
N ASN A 154 24.56 15.67 6.69
CA ASN A 154 25.13 17.04 6.75
C ASN A 154 24.67 17.91 7.94
N SER A 155 23.85 17.41 8.86
CA SER A 155 23.38 18.21 10.01
C SER A 155 24.05 17.90 11.35
N SER A 156 24.98 16.94 11.42
CA SER A 156 25.77 16.63 12.63
C SER A 156 27.20 17.19 12.53
N ARG A 157 27.33 18.50 12.30
CA ARG A 157 28.56 19.21 12.67
C ARG A 157 28.40 19.72 14.09
N ASP A 158 29.07 19.01 14.99
CA ASP A 158 29.24 19.29 16.41
C ASP A 158 29.49 20.77 16.70
N ASN A 159 28.59 21.36 17.48
CA ASN A 159 28.86 22.54 18.29
C ASN A 159 29.15 22.07 19.71
N SER A 160 30.36 21.55 19.94
CA SER A 160 30.93 21.45 21.29
C SER A 160 32.24 22.24 21.34
N LYS A 161 32.17 23.42 21.95
CA LYS A 161 33.34 24.19 22.39
C LYS A 161 33.42 24.07 23.90
N HIS A 162 34.47 23.43 24.43
CA HIS A 162 35.40 23.93 25.46
C HIS A 162 36.16 22.78 26.13
N SER A 163 37.42 22.60 25.77
CA SER A 163 38.55 22.54 26.72
C SER A 163 39.88 22.31 25.97
N ASN A 164 40.91 22.99 26.45
CA ASN A 164 42.24 23.13 25.89
C ASN A 164 43.11 21.88 26.10
N ASN A 165 43.87 21.44 25.09
CA ASN A 165 45.34 21.40 25.09
C ASN A 165 45.92 20.71 23.82
N THR A 166 46.73 21.47 23.08
CA THR A 166 48.05 21.13 22.49
C THR A 166 48.32 19.68 22.02
N PHE A 167 48.58 19.44 20.72
CA PHE A 167 49.92 19.52 20.07
C PHE A 167 49.90 19.05 18.58
N SER A 168 50.79 19.66 17.78
CA SER A 168 51.38 19.29 16.47
C SER A 168 50.61 19.36 15.14
N ILE A 169 51.03 20.39 14.40
CA ILE A 169 50.95 20.65 12.97
C ILE A 169 51.97 19.77 12.21
N GLY A 170 51.58 19.34 11.00
CA GLY A 170 52.48 18.82 9.97
C GLY A 170 51.86 19.03 8.59
N SER A 171 51.88 20.27 8.10
CA SER A 171 51.54 20.62 6.72
C SER A 171 52.82 20.94 5.95
N SER A 172 52.99 20.34 4.77
CA SER A 172 54.05 20.71 3.83
C SER A 172 53.44 20.84 2.43
N SER A 173 53.42 22.07 1.90
CA SER A 173 53.67 22.32 0.49
C SER A 173 53.88 23.82 0.29
N ASN A 174 55.12 24.17 -0.05
CA ASN A 174 55.64 25.51 -0.28
C ASN A 174 55.03 26.16 -1.54
N PHE A 175 54.77 27.46 -1.42
CA PHE A 175 54.75 28.42 -2.53
C PHE A 175 56.17 28.94 -2.75
N ASN A 176 56.53 29.22 -4.01
CA ASN A 176 57.50 30.27 -4.34
C ASN A 176 56.87 31.22 -5.36
N ASN A 177 56.86 32.50 -4.98
CA ASN A 177 56.55 33.66 -5.79
C ASN A 177 57.81 34.12 -6.54
N ALA A 178 57.63 34.72 -7.71
CA ALA A 178 58.46 35.85 -8.14
C ALA A 178 57.68 36.73 -9.13
N ASP A 179 57.73 38.02 -8.85
CA ASP A 179 57.10 39.15 -9.53
C ASP A 179 57.56 39.37 -10.97
N SER A 180 56.74 40.06 -11.79
CA SER A 180 57.07 41.37 -12.40
C SER A 180 56.12 41.77 -13.54
N ASN A 181 55.38 42.86 -13.30
CA ASN A 181 55.15 44.03 -14.15
C ASN A 181 55.05 43.97 -15.71
N ASN A 182 54.02 44.68 -16.19
CA ASN A 182 53.99 45.69 -17.27
C ASN A 182 53.36 45.36 -18.65
N ASN A 183 52.27 46.10 -18.91
CA ASN A 183 51.93 46.87 -20.12
C ASN A 183 51.83 46.23 -21.54
N ASN A 184 50.60 46.33 -22.06
CA ASN A 184 50.20 47.08 -23.28
C ASN A 184 50.28 46.39 -24.68
N LYS A 185 49.24 46.69 -25.46
CA LYS A 185 49.09 46.71 -26.93
C LYS A 185 48.99 45.40 -27.75
N ASN A 186 47.79 45.21 -28.29
CA ASN A 186 47.42 45.33 -29.72
C ASN A 186 47.96 44.34 -30.78
N SER A 187 47.07 44.08 -31.76
CA SER A 187 47.27 43.60 -33.14
C SER A 187 47.22 42.08 -33.46
N ASN A 188 46.09 41.70 -34.08
CA ASN A 188 45.95 41.28 -35.49
C ASN A 188 46.98 40.33 -36.15
N ASN A 189 46.41 39.22 -36.64
CA ASN A 189 46.48 38.68 -38.00
C ASN A 189 47.51 37.61 -38.40
N SER A 190 46.99 36.71 -39.24
CA SER A 190 47.64 36.03 -40.37
C SER A 190 48.36 34.69 -40.16
N LYS A 191 47.65 33.64 -40.60
CA LYS A 191 48.00 32.67 -41.65
C LYS A 191 49.45 32.13 -41.75
N ASN A 192 49.47 30.80 -41.85
CA ASN A 192 50.04 29.98 -42.92
C ASN A 192 51.27 29.12 -42.62
N SER A 193 51.03 27.82 -42.82
CA SER A 193 51.81 26.91 -43.67
C SER A 193 52.82 25.94 -43.02
N LYS A 194 52.59 24.67 -43.43
CA LYS A 194 53.54 23.65 -43.86
C LYS A 194 54.16 22.71 -42.82
N ASN A 195 53.69 21.47 -42.93
CA ASN A 195 54.47 20.27 -43.19
C ASN A 195 55.82 20.15 -42.48
N HIS A 196 55.89 19.23 -41.53
CA HIS A 196 56.96 18.23 -41.51
C HIS A 196 56.41 16.87 -41.07
N ASN A 197 56.54 15.91 -41.99
CA ASN A 197 56.47 14.49 -41.74
C ASN A 197 57.57 14.12 -40.76
N ASN A 198 57.23 13.43 -39.67
CA ASN A 198 58.18 12.57 -39.00
C ASN A 198 57.46 11.32 -38.48
N ASN A 199 57.71 10.22 -39.18
CA ASN A 199 57.48 8.86 -38.72
C ASN A 199 58.27 8.66 -37.43
N ASN A 200 57.57 8.36 -36.34
CA ASN A 200 58.18 7.66 -35.23
C ASN A 200 57.23 6.55 -34.77
N ASN A 201 57.62 5.33 -35.12
CA ASN A 201 57.08 4.10 -34.56
C ASN A 201 57.31 4.14 -33.05
N ASN A 202 56.25 4.34 -32.28
CA ASN A 202 56.26 4.04 -30.86
C ASN A 202 55.14 3.05 -30.58
N SER A 203 55.56 1.83 -30.28
CA SER A 203 54.75 0.70 -29.83
C SER A 203 53.94 1.10 -28.60
N ASN A 204 52.66 1.42 -28.86
CA ASN A 204 51.67 1.76 -27.86
C ASN A 204 51.15 0.47 -27.22
N SER A 205 51.63 0.14 -26.02
CA SER A 205 51.03 -0.88 -25.18
C SER A 205 49.65 -0.37 -24.74
N ASN A 206 48.61 -0.88 -25.40
CA ASN A 206 47.23 -0.71 -24.99
C ASN A 206 46.98 -1.39 -23.63
N ASN A 207 47.25 -0.69 -22.53
CA ASN A 207 46.44 -0.86 -21.33
C ASN A 207 45.23 0.05 -21.48
N LYS A 208 44.24 -0.46 -22.23
CA LYS A 208 42.85 -0.03 -22.08
C LYS A 208 42.41 -0.56 -20.72
N ASP A 209 42.53 0.27 -19.68
CA ASP A 209 41.66 0.18 -18.53
C ASP A 209 40.23 0.49 -19.01
N SER A 210 39.59 -0.54 -19.56
CA SER A 210 38.15 -0.60 -19.70
C SER A 210 37.56 -0.82 -18.31
N SER A 211 37.65 0.19 -17.44
CA SER A 211 36.66 0.40 -16.40
C SER A 211 35.39 0.91 -17.06
N SER A 212 34.82 0.13 -17.99
CA SER A 212 33.40 0.23 -18.27
C SER A 212 32.75 -0.12 -16.95
N SER A 213 32.24 0.89 -16.24
CA SER A 213 31.39 0.69 -15.08
C SER A 213 30.33 -0.31 -15.52
N SER A 214 30.50 -1.57 -15.10
CA SER A 214 29.51 -2.61 -15.33
C SER A 214 28.26 -2.07 -14.68
N PHE A 215 27.34 -1.56 -15.49
CA PHE A 215 26.00 -1.25 -15.03
C PHE A 215 25.50 -2.57 -14.46
N GLY A 216 25.48 -2.63 -13.13
CA GLY A 216 25.10 -3.81 -12.39
C GLY A 216 23.77 -4.31 -12.93
N GLU A 217 23.60 -5.63 -12.91
CA GLU A 217 22.37 -6.26 -13.37
C GLU A 217 21.14 -5.48 -12.87
N PRO A 218 20.13 -5.29 -13.74
CA PRO A 218 18.96 -4.51 -13.37
C PRO A 218 18.34 -5.08 -12.10
N ALA A 219 18.12 -4.23 -11.10
CA ALA A 219 17.56 -4.62 -9.82
C ALA A 219 16.26 -5.42 -10.01
N VAL A 220 16.20 -6.62 -9.43
CA VAL A 220 15.02 -7.48 -9.49
C VAL A 220 14.17 -7.22 -8.26
N PHE A 221 12.90 -6.89 -8.46
CA PHE A 221 11.98 -6.64 -7.36
C PHE A 221 11.17 -7.89 -7.07
N VAL A 222 11.23 -8.38 -5.83
CA VAL A 222 10.37 -9.47 -5.34
C VAL A 222 9.39 -8.88 -4.34
N VAL A 223 8.12 -8.81 -4.74
CA VAL A 223 7.06 -8.19 -3.94
C VAL A 223 6.32 -9.24 -3.14
N GLN A 224 6.01 -8.94 -1.89
CA GLN A 224 5.46 -9.89 -0.93
C GLN A 224 4.45 -9.21 0.00
N SER A 225 3.36 -9.93 0.30
CA SER A 225 2.40 -9.51 1.34
C SER A 225 3.06 -9.58 2.72
N VAL A 226 2.80 -8.56 3.55
CA VAL A 226 3.33 -8.51 4.92
C VAL A 226 2.74 -9.62 5.81
N LEU A 227 1.47 -10.01 5.59
CA LEU A 227 0.82 -11.03 6.41
C LEU A 227 1.06 -12.46 5.88
N HIS A 228 1.13 -12.64 4.55
CA HIS A 228 1.19 -13.95 3.89
C HIS A 228 2.55 -14.23 3.25
N GLU A 229 3.61 -14.17 4.07
CA GLU A 229 5.01 -14.26 3.64
C GLU A 229 5.27 -15.48 2.73
N HIS A 230 4.78 -16.65 3.11
CA HIS A 230 5.08 -17.90 2.41
C HIS A 230 4.26 -18.14 1.13
N GLN A 231 3.17 -17.40 0.91
CA GLN A 231 2.20 -17.75 -0.14
C GLN A 231 2.23 -16.80 -1.35
N THR A 232 2.81 -15.61 -1.23
CA THR A 232 2.51 -14.51 -2.18
C THR A 232 3.74 -13.71 -2.63
N SER A 233 4.88 -14.36 -2.86
CA SER A 233 6.01 -13.67 -3.51
C SER A 233 5.82 -13.64 -5.04
N LYS A 234 5.97 -12.46 -5.65
CA LYS A 234 5.90 -12.30 -7.11
C LYS A 234 7.08 -11.45 -7.59
N PRO A 235 7.92 -11.94 -8.53
CA PRO A 235 8.92 -11.10 -9.17
C PRO A 235 8.21 -10.09 -10.08
N LEU A 236 8.58 -8.82 -9.97
CA LEU A 236 8.02 -7.71 -10.74
C LEU A 236 9.14 -6.89 -11.39
N SER A 237 8.83 -6.32 -12.55
CA SER A 237 9.73 -5.38 -13.23
C SER A 237 9.61 -3.97 -12.64
N ALA A 238 10.56 -3.09 -12.93
CA ALA A 238 10.51 -1.68 -12.56
C ALA A 238 9.27 -0.93 -13.11
N HIS A 239 8.66 -1.42 -14.19
CA HIS A 239 7.48 -0.81 -14.81
C HIS A 239 6.16 -1.41 -14.30
N SER A 240 6.23 -2.51 -13.56
CA SER A 240 5.05 -3.20 -13.05
C SER A 240 4.40 -2.42 -11.90
N LEU A 241 3.07 -2.55 -11.81
CA LEU A 241 2.30 -2.14 -10.64
C LEU A 241 2.27 -3.28 -9.62
N VAL A 242 2.23 -2.94 -8.34
CA VAL A 242 2.03 -3.94 -7.29
C VAL A 242 0.57 -4.38 -7.27
N PRO A 243 0.27 -5.69 -7.36
CA PRO A 243 -1.11 -6.18 -7.27
C PRO A 243 -1.79 -5.79 -5.95
N ALA A 244 -3.05 -5.36 -6.04
CA ALA A 244 -3.79 -4.81 -4.90
C ALA A 244 -3.90 -5.79 -3.72
N GLU A 245 -3.94 -7.10 -3.99
CA GLU A 245 -4.04 -8.15 -2.99
C GLU A 245 -2.78 -8.32 -2.12
N LEU A 246 -1.64 -7.74 -2.53
CA LEU A 246 -0.41 -7.81 -1.74
C LEU A 246 -0.32 -6.73 -0.66
N PHE A 247 -1.15 -5.69 -0.74
CA PHE A 247 -1.20 -4.65 0.26
C PHE A 247 -2.01 -5.08 1.48
N PHE A 248 -1.50 -4.75 2.67
CA PHE A 248 -2.15 -5.07 3.93
C PHE A 248 -2.39 -3.79 4.74
N ALA A 249 -3.64 -3.54 5.16
CA ALA A 249 -3.98 -2.42 6.02
C ALA A 249 -3.71 -2.81 7.49
N ASP A 250 -2.52 -2.45 7.98
CA ASP A 250 -2.07 -2.84 9.32
C ASP A 250 -2.70 -2.01 10.44
N ARG A 251 -3.12 -0.77 10.17
CA ARG A 251 -3.77 0.13 11.15
C ARG A 251 -4.79 1.05 10.48
N ASP A 252 -5.76 1.49 11.26
CA ASP A 252 -6.74 2.47 10.78
C ASP A 252 -6.07 3.82 10.54
N GLY A 253 -6.37 4.44 9.40
CA GLY A 253 -5.84 5.74 9.01
C GLY A 253 -4.38 5.74 8.55
N GLU A 254 -3.69 4.58 8.58
CA GLU A 254 -2.34 4.43 8.03
C GLU A 254 -2.40 3.84 6.61
N PRO A 255 -1.48 4.22 5.71
CA PRO A 255 -1.41 3.64 4.37
C PRO A 255 -1.18 2.12 4.42
N PRO A 256 -1.92 1.32 3.62
CA PRO A 256 -1.65 -0.11 3.49
C PRO A 256 -0.19 -0.38 3.11
N VAL A 257 0.40 -1.43 3.65
CA VAL A 257 1.82 -1.72 3.54
C VAL A 257 2.08 -2.93 2.62
N VAL A 258 3.17 -2.87 1.85
CA VAL A 258 3.71 -3.99 1.08
C VAL A 258 5.23 -4.08 1.25
N ARG A 259 5.76 -5.30 1.21
CA ARG A 259 7.21 -5.53 1.26
C ARG A 259 7.77 -5.76 -0.14
N VAL A 260 8.92 -5.14 -0.42
CA VAL A 260 9.61 -5.22 -1.71
C VAL A 260 11.07 -5.55 -1.46
N HIS A 261 11.48 -6.79 -1.74
CA HIS A 261 12.89 -7.17 -1.73
C HIS A 261 13.55 -6.74 -3.04
N VAL A 262 14.71 -6.09 -2.95
CA VAL A 262 15.47 -5.59 -4.10
C VAL A 262 16.75 -6.42 -4.23
N VAL A 263 16.70 -7.44 -5.10
CA VAL A 263 17.83 -8.34 -5.33
C VAL A 263 18.89 -7.64 -6.17
N GLY A 264 20.16 -7.83 -5.83
CA GLY A 264 21.29 -7.17 -6.49
C GLY A 264 21.49 -5.71 -6.08
N PHE A 265 20.80 -5.24 -5.04
CA PHE A 265 20.95 -3.88 -4.52
C PHE A 265 21.20 -3.90 -3.01
N ARG A 266 22.05 -2.99 -2.53
CA ARG A 266 22.36 -2.82 -1.10
C ARG A 266 22.09 -1.38 -0.65
N PHE A 267 21.27 -1.24 0.38
CA PHE A 267 21.05 0.01 1.07
C PHE A 267 22.16 0.24 2.10
N LEU A 268 22.58 1.50 2.26
CA LEU A 268 23.59 1.88 3.28
C LEU A 268 23.04 1.84 4.70
N GLY A 269 21.72 1.77 4.87
CA GLY A 269 21.04 1.81 6.15
C GLY A 269 19.53 1.91 5.97
N ARG A 270 18.84 2.30 7.05
CA ARG A 270 17.38 2.49 7.07
C ARG A 270 17.02 3.97 7.10
N ASN A 271 16.06 4.41 6.30
CA ASN A 271 15.57 5.79 6.36
C ASN A 271 14.74 6.06 7.63
N GLU A 272 14.50 7.34 7.93
CA GLU A 272 13.76 7.76 9.15
C GLU A 272 12.36 7.16 9.26
N LEU A 273 11.63 7.03 8.15
CA LEU A 273 10.29 6.43 8.15
C LEU A 273 10.35 4.95 8.57
N MET A 274 11.26 4.19 7.98
CA MET A 274 11.46 2.77 8.32
C MET A 274 11.93 2.60 9.77
N GLN A 275 12.84 3.46 10.24
CA GLN A 275 13.26 3.48 11.64
C GLN A 275 12.12 3.83 12.59
N ALA A 276 11.28 4.80 12.24
CA ALA A 276 10.10 5.17 13.01
C ALA A 276 9.10 4.00 13.09
N ARG A 277 8.87 3.28 11.98
CA ARG A 277 8.07 2.04 11.99
C ARG A 277 8.65 1.00 12.93
N LEU A 278 9.95 0.72 12.84
CA LEU A 278 10.61 -0.25 13.73
C LEU A 278 10.49 0.14 15.21
N ARG A 279 10.67 1.42 15.55
CA ARG A 279 10.46 1.91 16.92
C ARG A 279 9.04 1.65 17.41
N ARG A 280 8.02 1.89 16.58
CA ARG A 280 6.62 1.62 16.92
C ARG A 280 6.33 0.12 17.06
N VAL A 281 6.85 -0.71 16.16
CA VAL A 281 6.74 -2.19 16.25
C VAL A 281 7.40 -2.70 17.52
N TRP A 282 8.61 -2.23 17.83
CA TRP A 282 9.35 -2.62 19.03
C TRP A 282 8.65 -2.20 20.31
N SER A 283 8.08 -0.98 20.34
CA SER A 283 7.30 -0.48 21.47
C SER A 283 6.12 -1.41 21.80
N LEU A 284 5.30 -1.75 20.80
CA LEU A 284 4.19 -2.69 20.95
C LEU A 284 4.67 -4.07 21.40
N LEU A 285 5.73 -4.57 20.78
CA LEU A 285 6.25 -5.90 21.07
C LEU A 285 6.78 -6.01 22.51
N ASN A 286 7.48 -4.99 23.01
CA ASN A 286 7.94 -4.97 24.40
C ASN A 286 6.78 -4.99 25.40
N GLU A 287 5.72 -4.22 25.16
CA GLU A 287 4.56 -4.22 26.05
C GLU A 287 3.83 -5.58 26.02
N LEU A 288 3.70 -6.20 24.85
CA LEU A 288 3.19 -7.58 24.75
C LEU A 288 4.07 -8.58 25.51
N LEU A 289 5.39 -8.49 25.36
CA LEU A 289 6.35 -9.34 26.07
C LEU A 289 6.28 -9.15 27.59
N GLU A 290 6.14 -7.92 28.06
CA GLU A 290 6.00 -7.60 29.48
C GLU A 290 4.72 -8.22 30.06
N VAL A 291 3.58 -8.00 29.40
CA VAL A 291 2.29 -8.49 29.89
C VAL A 291 2.19 -10.01 29.79
N PHE A 292 2.59 -10.61 28.66
CA PHE A 292 2.64 -12.08 28.53
C PHE A 292 3.69 -12.71 29.44
N GLY A 293 4.81 -12.03 29.72
CA GLY A 293 5.84 -12.52 30.64
C GLY A 293 5.44 -12.41 32.11
N SER A 294 4.35 -11.71 32.44
CA SER A 294 3.97 -11.46 33.83
C SER A 294 3.57 -12.76 34.55
N PRO A 295 3.95 -12.93 35.84
CA PRO A 295 3.55 -14.10 36.63
C PRO A 295 2.04 -14.23 36.82
N GLU A 296 1.30 -13.12 36.74
CA GLU A 296 -0.17 -13.14 36.78
C GLU A 296 -0.75 -13.78 35.52
N TYR A 297 -0.30 -13.34 34.34
CA TYR A 297 -0.74 -13.90 33.07
C TYR A 297 -0.42 -15.40 32.99
N GLN A 298 0.82 -15.80 33.30
CA GLN A 298 1.22 -17.21 33.20
C GLN A 298 0.38 -18.12 34.11
N ARG A 299 0.10 -17.69 35.35
CA ARG A 299 -0.79 -18.44 36.25
C ARG A 299 -2.23 -18.54 35.72
N LYS A 300 -2.79 -17.45 35.19
CA LYS A 300 -4.14 -17.47 34.58
C LYS A 300 -4.20 -18.41 33.38
N PHE A 301 -3.18 -18.36 32.53
CA PHE A 301 -3.11 -19.21 31.34
C PHE A 301 -2.95 -20.69 31.71
N GLU A 302 -2.11 -21.02 32.70
CA GLU A 302 -1.92 -22.39 33.18
C GLU A 302 -3.15 -22.94 33.91
N ALA A 303 -3.95 -22.09 34.54
CA ALA A 303 -5.21 -22.45 35.18
C ALA A 303 -6.36 -22.70 34.18
N ALA A 304 -6.20 -22.30 32.91
CA ALA A 304 -7.22 -22.48 31.89
C ALA A 304 -7.43 -23.98 31.57
N SER A 305 -8.66 -24.44 31.71
CA SER A 305 -9.03 -25.84 31.55
C SER A 305 -9.28 -26.25 30.10
N ASP A 306 -9.60 -25.27 29.24
CA ASP A 306 -9.87 -25.49 27.82
C ASP A 306 -9.37 -24.34 26.92
N ARG A 307 -9.52 -24.53 25.60
CA ARG A 307 -9.10 -23.53 24.61
C ARG A 307 -9.83 -22.19 24.73
N ALA A 308 -11.10 -22.18 25.16
CA ALA A 308 -11.89 -20.97 25.22
C ALA A 308 -11.42 -20.08 26.37
N GLU A 309 -11.17 -20.67 27.55
CA GLU A 309 -10.60 -19.97 28.70
C GLU A 309 -9.22 -19.41 28.38
N ALA A 310 -8.34 -20.22 27.77
CA ALA A 310 -7.00 -19.77 27.39
C ALA A 310 -7.03 -18.64 26.33
N GLN A 311 -7.94 -18.71 25.36
CA GLN A 311 -8.17 -17.62 24.40
C GLN A 311 -8.66 -16.35 25.08
N GLN A 312 -9.51 -16.46 26.10
CA GLN A 312 -9.97 -15.31 26.88
C GLN A 312 -8.82 -14.64 27.63
N VAL A 313 -7.92 -15.40 28.24
CA VAL A 313 -6.73 -14.85 28.90
C VAL A 313 -5.80 -14.13 27.90
N ILE A 314 -5.59 -14.68 26.70
CA ILE A 314 -4.84 -14.00 25.63
C ILE A 314 -5.57 -12.72 25.20
N ARG A 315 -6.90 -12.78 25.06
CA ARG A 315 -7.73 -11.64 24.66
C ARG A 315 -7.63 -10.48 25.65
N GLU A 316 -7.58 -10.74 26.95
CA GLU A 316 -7.40 -9.71 27.98
C GLU A 316 -6.10 -8.91 27.77
N VAL A 317 -5.01 -9.57 27.38
CA VAL A 317 -3.74 -8.90 27.06
C VAL A 317 -3.90 -7.98 25.85
N HIS A 318 -4.52 -8.45 24.77
CA HIS A 318 -4.76 -7.62 23.58
C HIS A 318 -5.67 -6.43 23.90
N LEU A 319 -6.73 -6.62 24.68
CA LEU A 319 -7.63 -5.55 25.11
C LEU A 319 -6.91 -4.47 25.92
N ARG A 320 -5.89 -4.85 26.70
CA ARG A 320 -5.07 -3.94 27.50
C ARG A 320 -4.05 -3.17 26.64
N VAL A 321 -3.31 -3.88 25.78
CA VAL A 321 -2.13 -3.33 25.09
C VAL A 321 -2.50 -2.56 23.82
N LEU A 322 -3.38 -3.10 22.98
CA LEU A 322 -3.62 -2.56 21.62
C LEU A 322 -4.09 -1.09 21.58
N PRO A 323 -4.95 -0.59 22.49
CA PRO A 323 -5.34 0.81 22.49
C PRO A 323 -4.16 1.78 22.61
N GLY A 324 -3.14 1.45 23.41
CA GLY A 324 -1.94 2.26 23.60
C GLY A 324 -1.09 2.42 22.34
N HIS A 325 -1.26 1.51 21.38
CA HIS A 325 -0.53 1.51 20.10
C HIS A 325 -1.41 1.95 18.91
N GLY A 326 -2.54 2.60 19.20
CA GLY A 326 -3.45 3.14 18.20
C GLY A 326 -4.20 2.08 17.40
N MET A 327 -4.51 0.95 18.05
CA MET A 327 -5.45 -0.07 17.58
C MET A 327 -6.65 -0.09 18.54
N PRO A 328 -7.62 0.82 18.37
CA PRO A 328 -8.73 0.95 19.31
C PRO A 328 -9.58 -0.32 19.33
N MET A 329 -9.88 -0.78 20.56
CA MET A 329 -10.71 -1.95 20.79
C MET A 329 -12.18 -1.54 20.99
N PRO A 330 -13.13 -2.18 20.29
CA PRO A 330 -14.54 -1.88 20.48
C PRO A 330 -14.99 -2.40 21.84
N MET A 331 -15.68 -1.55 22.59
CA MET A 331 -16.30 -1.89 23.86
C MET A 331 -17.73 -2.37 23.59
N GLY A 332 -17.98 -3.68 23.61
CA GLY A 332 -19.33 -4.22 23.44
C GLY A 332 -19.41 -5.75 23.42
N PRO A 333 -20.58 -6.33 23.73
CA PRO A 333 -20.80 -7.78 23.75
C PRO A 333 -20.68 -8.43 22.36
N ASP A 334 -20.90 -7.68 21.27
CA ASP A 334 -20.77 -8.17 19.89
C ASP A 334 -19.38 -7.90 19.26
N SER A 335 -18.36 -7.66 20.10
CA SER A 335 -17.02 -7.21 19.65
C SER A 335 -16.10 -8.30 19.11
N ASP A 336 -16.47 -9.58 19.18
CA ASP A 336 -15.56 -10.71 18.88
C ASP A 336 -14.98 -10.64 17.46
N GLY A 337 -15.80 -10.32 16.46
CA GLY A 337 -15.34 -10.17 15.07
C GLY A 337 -14.38 -9.01 14.88
N LEU A 338 -14.58 -7.91 15.60
CA LEU A 338 -13.71 -6.75 15.53
C LEU A 338 -12.41 -6.97 16.32
N VAL A 339 -12.46 -7.67 17.45
CA VAL A 339 -11.27 -8.09 18.20
C VAL A 339 -10.39 -8.97 17.32
N ALA A 340 -10.97 -9.96 16.63
CA ALA A 340 -10.23 -10.77 15.67
C ALA A 340 -9.59 -9.94 14.56
N LEU A 341 -10.32 -8.94 14.01
CA LEU A 341 -9.78 -8.01 13.03
C LEU A 341 -8.60 -7.20 13.59
N ARG A 342 -8.69 -6.68 14.82
CA ARG A 342 -7.60 -5.94 15.48
C ARG A 342 -6.38 -6.82 15.76
N VAL A 343 -6.59 -8.08 16.12
CA VAL A 343 -5.49 -9.05 16.28
C VAL A 343 -4.80 -9.31 14.94
N THR A 344 -5.54 -9.46 13.84
CA THR A 344 -4.97 -9.60 12.50
C THR A 344 -4.17 -8.35 12.09
N GLN A 345 -4.69 -7.16 12.36
CA GLN A 345 -4.01 -5.88 12.15
C GLN A 345 -2.70 -5.79 12.96
N MET A 346 -2.76 -6.08 14.26
CA MET A 346 -1.59 -6.19 15.14
C MET A 346 -0.55 -7.15 14.55
N GLN A 347 -0.97 -8.34 14.13
CA GLN A 347 -0.07 -9.33 13.56
C GLN A 347 0.61 -8.79 12.31
N GLY A 348 -0.12 -8.22 11.34
CA GLY A 348 0.51 -7.65 10.16
C GLY A 348 1.41 -6.44 10.47
N PHE A 349 1.06 -5.62 11.46
CA PHE A 349 1.93 -4.54 11.93
C PHE A 349 3.25 -5.08 12.50
N LEU A 350 3.22 -6.12 13.35
CA LEU A 350 4.41 -6.78 13.88
C LEU A 350 5.24 -7.44 12.75
N GLN A 351 4.58 -8.14 11.82
CA GLN A 351 5.22 -8.75 10.64
C GLN A 351 5.88 -7.71 9.72
N SER A 352 5.39 -6.47 9.72
CA SER A 352 6.02 -5.37 8.97
C SER A 352 7.44 -5.07 9.46
N GLY A 353 7.78 -5.41 10.71
CA GLY A 353 9.13 -5.24 11.28
C GLY A 353 10.01 -6.50 11.26
N LYS A 354 9.52 -7.66 10.81
CA LYS A 354 10.22 -8.97 10.89
C LYS A 354 11.51 -9.06 10.04
N PHE A 355 11.75 -8.09 9.15
CA PHE A 355 13.02 -7.96 8.44
C PHE A 355 14.17 -7.61 9.39
N CYS A 356 13.89 -7.02 10.55
CA CYS A 356 14.86 -6.77 11.61
C CYS A 356 15.05 -8.04 12.46
N ALA A 357 16.31 -8.48 12.65
CA ALA A 357 16.62 -9.73 13.33
C ALA A 357 16.19 -9.73 14.82
N GLU A 358 16.34 -8.59 15.49
CA GLU A 358 15.94 -8.38 16.88
C GLU A 358 14.41 -8.48 17.02
N VAL A 359 13.67 -7.82 16.13
CA VAL A 359 12.19 -7.88 16.08
C VAL A 359 11.73 -9.32 15.84
N ARG A 360 12.38 -10.04 14.92
CA ARG A 360 12.04 -11.45 14.64
C ARG A 360 12.20 -12.32 15.88
N LYS A 361 13.35 -12.25 16.57
CA LYS A 361 13.60 -12.99 17.81
C LYS A 361 12.57 -12.65 18.90
N ALA A 362 12.29 -11.37 19.08
CA ALA A 362 11.30 -10.91 20.06
C ALA A 362 9.87 -11.35 19.69
N LEU A 363 9.53 -11.40 18.41
CA LEU A 363 8.24 -11.89 17.92
C LEU A 363 8.08 -13.39 18.19
N ASP A 364 9.10 -14.19 17.87
CA ASP A 364 9.11 -15.63 18.16
C ASP A 364 8.97 -15.88 19.68
N TYR A 365 9.68 -15.09 20.49
CA TYR A 365 9.57 -15.15 21.95
C TYR A 365 8.19 -14.74 22.46
N SER A 366 7.54 -13.74 21.86
CA SER A 366 6.18 -13.33 22.24
C SER A 366 5.15 -14.43 21.96
N VAL A 367 5.30 -15.16 20.84
CA VAL A 367 4.45 -16.31 20.51
C VAL A 367 4.63 -17.42 21.56
N HIS A 368 5.87 -17.67 22.00
CA HIS A 368 6.15 -18.62 23.07
C HIS A 368 5.49 -18.20 24.40
N LEU A 369 5.72 -16.95 24.84
CA LEU A 369 5.17 -16.43 26.10
C LEU A 369 3.64 -16.39 26.11
N SER A 370 3.00 -16.08 24.99
CA SER A 370 1.53 -16.06 24.87
C SER A 370 0.88 -17.45 25.05
N GLY A 371 1.67 -18.52 25.18
CA GLY A 371 1.15 -19.87 25.33
C GLY A 371 0.44 -20.41 24.09
N TYR A 372 0.51 -19.74 22.93
CA TYR A 372 -0.21 -20.14 21.72
C TYR A 372 0.10 -21.57 21.27
N GLY A 373 1.35 -22.03 21.42
CA GLY A 373 1.71 -23.44 21.16
C GLY A 373 0.99 -24.43 22.10
N ARG A 374 0.82 -24.06 23.38
CA ARG A 374 0.09 -24.85 24.38
C ARG A 374 -1.41 -24.79 24.16
N LEU A 375 -1.95 -23.67 23.67
CA LEU A 375 -3.37 -23.50 23.36
C LEU A 375 -3.89 -24.61 22.44
N LEU A 376 -3.10 -25.01 21.43
CA LEU A 376 -3.50 -26.08 20.51
C LEU A 376 -3.56 -27.47 21.19
N SER A 377 -2.85 -27.67 22.30
CA SER A 377 -2.88 -28.92 23.08
C SER A 377 -4.05 -29.01 24.07
N LEU A 378 -4.65 -27.87 24.44
CA LEU A 378 -5.81 -27.85 25.33
C LEU A 378 -7.04 -28.47 24.66
N PRO A 379 -7.94 -29.11 25.42
CA PRO A 379 -9.16 -29.68 24.88
C PRO A 379 -10.04 -28.59 24.27
N SER A 380 -10.68 -28.89 23.14
CA SER A 380 -11.75 -28.02 22.61
C SER A 380 -12.92 -28.03 23.60
N ALA A 381 -13.46 -26.85 23.95
CA ALA A 381 -14.62 -26.72 24.82
C ALA A 381 -15.69 -27.74 24.43
N LYS A 382 -15.98 -28.70 25.32
CA LYS A 382 -17.04 -29.68 25.08
C LYS A 382 -18.32 -28.87 24.93
N SER A 383 -18.98 -28.99 23.77
CA SER A 383 -20.28 -28.36 23.52
C SER A 383 -21.27 -28.82 24.60
N HIS A 384 -21.37 -28.06 25.68
CA HIS A 384 -22.32 -28.31 26.78
C HIS A 384 -23.76 -27.96 26.37
N ASN A 385 -23.98 -27.56 25.12
CA ASN A 385 -25.28 -27.17 24.57
C ASN A 385 -26.31 -28.29 24.41
N LYS A 386 -26.03 -29.52 24.87
CA LYS A 386 -27.04 -30.60 24.82
C LYS A 386 -27.93 -30.68 26.07
N ALA A 387 -27.59 -30.02 27.18
CA ALA A 387 -28.38 -30.08 28.42
C ALA A 387 -29.25 -28.85 28.68
N THR A 388 -28.82 -27.65 28.25
CA THR A 388 -29.51 -26.38 28.54
C THR A 388 -30.62 -26.01 27.55
N ALA A 389 -30.67 -26.63 26.37
CA ALA A 389 -31.78 -26.45 25.42
C ALA A 389 -33.14 -26.96 25.93
N LYS A 390 -33.16 -27.74 27.02
CA LYS A 390 -34.40 -28.22 27.65
C LYS A 390 -34.94 -27.31 28.76
N ALA A 391 -34.15 -26.33 29.23
CA ALA A 391 -34.56 -25.42 30.31
C ALA A 391 -35.03 -24.04 29.79
N SER A 392 -34.55 -23.59 28.62
CA SER A 392 -34.87 -22.25 28.08
C SER A 392 -36.23 -22.17 27.33
N ALA A 393 -37.00 -23.25 27.28
CA ALA A 393 -38.33 -23.29 26.66
C ALA A 393 -39.48 -22.91 27.63
N ALA A 394 -39.18 -22.57 28.89
CA ALA A 394 -40.18 -22.41 29.95
C ALA A 394 -40.34 -21.00 30.56
N ALA A 395 -39.68 -19.96 30.05
CA ALA A 395 -39.84 -18.61 30.59
C ALA A 395 -40.03 -17.57 29.48
N GLY A 396 -41.26 -17.06 29.35
CA GLY A 396 -41.65 -16.05 28.38
C GLY A 396 -41.64 -14.61 28.92
N ASN A 397 -41.36 -13.68 27.99
CA ASN A 397 -41.89 -12.33 27.72
C ASN A 397 -42.33 -11.35 28.83
N LEU A 398 -41.94 -10.07 28.59
CA LEU A 398 -42.38 -8.71 29.07
C LEU A 398 -41.27 -7.98 29.89
N ALA A 399 -40.86 -6.71 29.69
CA ALA A 399 -41.26 -5.61 28.79
C ALA A 399 -40.22 -4.45 28.76
N LEU A 400 -40.28 -3.64 27.68
CA LEU A 400 -40.19 -2.16 27.56
C LEU A 400 -38.89 -1.31 27.78
N VAL A 401 -38.47 -0.69 26.64
CA VAL A 401 -38.07 0.72 26.35
C VAL A 401 -37.21 1.53 27.33
N ALA A 402 -36.00 1.89 26.88
CA ALA A 402 -35.37 3.19 27.15
C ALA A 402 -34.55 3.64 25.92
N THR A 403 -34.89 4.79 25.36
CA THR A 403 -34.26 5.44 24.20
C THR A 403 -33.17 6.39 24.67
N GLY A 404 -31.91 6.12 24.31
CA GLY A 404 -30.77 7.02 24.39
C GLY A 404 -29.94 6.93 23.10
N PRO A 405 -29.15 7.97 22.74
CA PRO A 405 -28.69 8.19 21.37
C PRO A 405 -27.69 7.12 20.93
N ARG A 406 -28.10 6.32 19.95
CA ARG A 406 -27.32 5.27 19.28
C ARG A 406 -26.17 5.90 18.49
N ALA A 407 -24.95 5.47 18.80
CA ALA A 407 -23.84 5.55 17.87
C ALA A 407 -24.12 4.58 16.69
N GLU A 408 -23.81 5.02 15.48
CA GLU A 408 -24.21 4.39 14.22
C GLU A 408 -23.55 3.01 14.03
N ASP A 409 -24.25 1.97 14.49
CA ASP A 409 -24.11 0.62 13.98
C ASP A 409 -24.46 0.59 12.48
N ASP A 410 -23.78 -0.28 11.73
CA ASP A 410 -23.99 -0.63 10.31
C ASP A 410 -25.36 -1.31 10.13
N VAL A 411 -26.43 -0.58 10.46
CA VAL A 411 -27.82 -1.00 10.37
C VAL A 411 -28.21 -0.91 8.91
N TRP A 412 -28.09 -2.04 8.21
CA TRP A 412 -28.80 -2.22 6.96
C TRP A 412 -30.29 -2.09 7.25
N THR A 413 -30.85 -0.91 7.00
CA THR A 413 -32.31 -0.73 7.06
C THR A 413 -32.90 -1.59 5.95
N LYS A 414 -34.04 -2.26 6.20
CA LYS A 414 -34.77 -3.15 5.27
C LYS A 414 -34.99 -2.59 3.84
N ARG A 415 -34.61 -1.34 3.58
CA ARG A 415 -34.79 -0.56 2.35
C ARG A 415 -33.54 -0.46 1.46
N HIS A 416 -32.34 -0.86 1.90
CA HIS A 416 -31.08 -0.56 1.18
C HIS A 416 -30.59 -1.63 0.21
N ARG A 417 -31.43 -2.08 -0.73
CA ARG A 417 -31.02 -3.05 -1.78
C ARG A 417 -29.68 -2.62 -2.40
N PRO A 418 -28.67 -3.51 -2.53
CA PRO A 418 -27.42 -3.16 -3.20
C PRO A 418 -27.69 -2.55 -4.59
N ALA A 419 -26.91 -1.53 -4.96
CA ALA A 419 -27.14 -0.78 -6.19
C ALA A 419 -27.04 -1.63 -7.47
N LYS A 420 -26.30 -2.74 -7.40
CA LYS A 420 -26.15 -3.70 -8.50
C LYS A 420 -26.91 -4.99 -8.19
N GLY A 421 -27.59 -5.53 -9.19
CA GLY A 421 -28.27 -6.81 -9.10
C GLY A 421 -27.28 -7.96 -9.14
N LEU A 422 -27.53 -9.01 -8.35
CA LEU A 422 -26.77 -10.25 -8.44
C LEU A 422 -27.57 -11.28 -9.23
N TRP A 423 -26.89 -11.92 -10.18
CA TRP A 423 -27.46 -12.92 -11.09
C TRP A 423 -26.71 -14.24 -10.92
N ILE A 424 -27.35 -15.34 -11.27
CA ILE A 424 -26.79 -16.68 -11.25
C ILE A 424 -26.89 -17.30 -12.65
N ALA A 425 -25.79 -17.88 -13.13
CA ALA A 425 -25.76 -18.66 -14.36
C ALA A 425 -25.30 -20.08 -14.02
N ALA A 426 -26.09 -21.08 -14.40
CA ALA A 426 -25.90 -22.44 -13.90
C ALA A 426 -26.27 -23.53 -14.90
N THR A 427 -25.85 -24.77 -14.63
CA THR A 427 -26.16 -25.92 -15.48
C THR A 427 -27.68 -26.14 -15.66
N TRP A 428 -28.50 -25.92 -14.63
CA TRP A 428 -29.97 -26.02 -14.73
C TRP A 428 -30.63 -24.93 -15.57
N THR A 429 -29.93 -23.83 -15.87
CA THR A 429 -30.38 -22.77 -16.77
C THR A 429 -29.66 -22.80 -18.11
N ASN A 430 -28.88 -23.85 -18.40
CA ASN A 430 -27.95 -23.90 -19.53
C ASN A 430 -27.02 -22.66 -19.56
N PHE A 431 -26.58 -22.23 -18.37
CA PHE A 431 -25.81 -21.02 -18.11
C PHE A 431 -26.47 -19.71 -18.60
N ALA A 432 -27.78 -19.70 -18.88
CA ALA A 432 -28.51 -18.45 -19.06
C ALA A 432 -28.60 -17.72 -17.71
N PRO A 433 -28.19 -16.43 -17.61
CA PRO A 433 -28.28 -15.66 -16.38
C PRO A 433 -29.72 -15.51 -15.87
N GLN A 434 -29.93 -15.73 -14.58
CA GLN A 434 -31.19 -15.48 -13.89
C GLN A 434 -30.97 -14.57 -12.68
N GLU A 435 -31.84 -13.58 -12.47
CA GLU A 435 -31.72 -12.66 -11.34
C GLU A 435 -31.96 -13.40 -10.02
N MET A 436 -31.10 -13.15 -9.03
CA MET A 436 -31.32 -13.65 -7.67
C MET A 436 -32.32 -12.74 -6.94
N GLN A 437 -33.07 -13.30 -5.99
CA GLN A 437 -33.98 -12.54 -5.16
C GLN A 437 -33.23 -11.93 -3.99
N TRP A 438 -33.38 -10.64 -3.74
CA TRP A 438 -32.87 -10.01 -2.53
C TRP A 438 -33.77 -10.37 -1.34
N ASP A 439 -33.20 -10.85 -0.24
CA ASP A 439 -33.96 -11.31 0.95
C ASP A 439 -34.51 -10.17 1.82
N GLY A 440 -34.16 -8.92 1.50
CA GLY A 440 -34.57 -7.75 2.27
C GLY A 440 -33.73 -7.51 3.53
N SER A 441 -32.56 -8.15 3.66
CA SER A 441 -31.68 -8.00 4.82
C SER A 441 -30.19 -7.90 4.49
N SER A 442 -29.61 -8.94 3.90
CA SER A 442 -28.15 -9.05 3.75
C SER A 442 -27.72 -10.10 2.72
N CYS A 443 -28.68 -10.79 2.11
CA CYS A 443 -28.41 -11.93 1.25
C CYS A 443 -29.18 -11.86 -0.07
N TRP A 444 -28.50 -12.21 -1.16
CA TRP A 444 -29.15 -12.64 -2.39
C TRP A 444 -29.44 -14.14 -2.30
N ILE A 445 -30.67 -14.55 -2.61
CA ILE A 445 -31.13 -15.92 -2.54
C ILE A 445 -31.62 -16.43 -3.90
N HIS A 446 -31.32 -17.69 -4.20
CA HIS A 446 -31.86 -18.39 -5.37
C HIS A 446 -32.14 -19.85 -5.01
N SER A 447 -33.30 -20.36 -5.41
CA SER A 447 -33.70 -21.74 -5.12
C SER A 447 -33.81 -22.55 -6.39
N PHE A 448 -33.30 -23.78 -6.37
CA PHE A 448 -33.32 -24.68 -7.52
C PHE A 448 -33.49 -26.14 -7.05
N LYS A 449 -33.72 -27.05 -8.01
CA LYS A 449 -33.71 -28.51 -7.77
C LYS A 449 -32.53 -29.12 -8.50
N VAL A 450 -31.83 -30.04 -7.84
CA VAL A 450 -30.73 -30.80 -8.45
C VAL A 450 -31.27 -31.67 -9.58
N GLY A 451 -30.67 -31.60 -10.77
CA GLY A 451 -31.07 -32.37 -11.94
C GLY A 451 -30.78 -33.86 -11.84
N ALA A 452 -31.09 -34.59 -12.91
CA ALA A 452 -30.98 -36.05 -12.98
C ALA A 452 -29.56 -36.59 -12.71
N GLN A 453 -28.53 -35.78 -12.99
CA GLN A 453 -27.12 -36.13 -12.79
C GLN A 453 -26.69 -36.07 -11.31
N GLY A 454 -27.53 -35.54 -10.42
CA GLY A 454 -27.22 -35.46 -8.99
C GLY A 454 -26.21 -34.36 -8.63
N CYS A 455 -25.72 -33.59 -9.60
CA CYS A 455 -24.87 -32.44 -9.37
C CYS A 455 -25.24 -31.26 -10.27
N GLU A 456 -25.01 -30.05 -9.77
CA GLU A 456 -25.27 -28.81 -10.51
C GLU A 456 -24.13 -27.82 -10.26
N SER A 457 -23.73 -27.10 -11.31
CA SER A 457 -22.63 -26.13 -11.26
C SER A 457 -23.11 -24.72 -11.61
N PHE A 458 -22.56 -23.70 -10.96
CA PHE A 458 -22.98 -22.32 -11.18
C PHE A 458 -21.87 -21.28 -10.94
N GLN A 459 -22.10 -20.07 -11.48
CA GLN A 459 -21.34 -18.85 -11.21
C GLN A 459 -22.30 -17.70 -10.90
N LEU A 460 -21.77 -16.64 -10.29
CA LEU A 460 -22.51 -15.43 -10.00
C LEU A 460 -22.07 -14.32 -10.96
N LEU A 461 -23.00 -13.48 -11.40
CA LEU A 461 -22.74 -12.38 -12.31
C LEU A 461 -23.26 -11.07 -11.71
N VAL A 462 -22.51 -9.99 -11.87
CA VAL A 462 -22.98 -8.64 -11.52
C VAL A 462 -23.79 -8.09 -12.70
N ASP A 463 -25.04 -7.70 -12.46
CA ASP A 463 -25.98 -7.18 -13.47
C ASP A 463 -26.13 -8.08 -14.71
N GLY A 464 -25.97 -9.41 -14.55
CA GLY A 464 -26.11 -10.40 -15.61
C GLY A 464 -24.96 -10.45 -16.62
N ARG A 465 -23.83 -9.80 -16.32
CA ARG A 465 -22.69 -9.65 -17.25
C ARG A 465 -21.56 -10.65 -17.00
N TRP A 466 -21.18 -11.39 -18.03
CA TRP A 466 -20.09 -12.38 -17.97
C TRP A 466 -18.71 -11.76 -17.74
N GLU A 467 -18.50 -10.53 -18.20
CA GLU A 467 -17.28 -9.77 -17.94
C GLU A 467 -17.12 -9.35 -16.47
N GLN A 468 -18.18 -9.49 -15.67
CA GLN A 468 -18.21 -9.24 -14.23
C GLN A 468 -18.60 -10.50 -13.44
N ALA A 469 -18.08 -11.65 -13.86
CA ALA A 469 -18.31 -12.91 -13.17
C ALA A 469 -17.57 -12.98 -11.83
N ILE A 470 -18.26 -13.55 -10.84
CA ILE A 470 -17.74 -13.89 -9.51
C ILE A 470 -17.75 -15.41 -9.42
N TYR A 471 -16.61 -15.98 -9.03
CA TYR A 471 -16.31 -17.40 -9.17
C TYR A 471 -15.33 -17.85 -8.06
N PRO A 472 -15.24 -19.16 -7.75
CA PRO A 472 -14.29 -19.67 -6.78
C PRO A 472 -12.85 -19.63 -7.28
N SER A 473 -11.88 -19.63 -6.36
CA SER A 473 -10.45 -19.77 -6.71
C SER A 473 -10.11 -21.11 -7.38
N SER A 474 -10.87 -22.17 -7.06
CA SER A 474 -10.70 -23.54 -7.55
C SER A 474 -11.91 -24.05 -8.33
N PRO A 475 -11.74 -24.90 -9.36
CA PRO A 475 -12.87 -25.54 -10.04
C PRO A 475 -13.61 -26.51 -9.10
N ASP A 476 -14.91 -26.67 -9.33
CA ASP A 476 -15.81 -27.54 -8.57
C ASP A 476 -15.82 -27.27 -7.06
N ALA A 477 -15.63 -26.00 -6.67
CA ALA A 477 -15.58 -25.62 -5.28
C ALA A 477 -16.93 -25.86 -4.58
N CYS A 478 -16.85 -26.30 -3.33
CA CYS A 478 -18.00 -26.54 -2.46
C CYS A 478 -17.68 -26.10 -1.03
N PRO A 479 -18.60 -26.10 -0.05
CA PRO A 479 -18.36 -25.58 1.29
C PRO A 479 -17.39 -26.47 2.09
N PHE A 480 -17.05 -27.65 1.56
CA PHE A 480 -16.11 -28.60 2.16
C PHE A 480 -14.69 -28.50 1.58
N ILE A 481 -14.50 -27.67 0.55
CA ILE A 481 -13.20 -27.40 -0.08
C ILE A 481 -12.91 -25.92 0.14
N GLU A 482 -11.73 -25.62 0.69
CA GLU A 482 -11.31 -24.23 0.89
C GLU A 482 -11.18 -23.51 -0.46
N HIS A 483 -11.82 -22.34 -0.57
CA HIS A 483 -11.81 -21.52 -1.77
C HIS A 483 -12.11 -20.06 -1.44
N ASP A 484 -11.63 -19.16 -2.28
CA ASP A 484 -11.88 -17.72 -2.18
C ASP A 484 -12.92 -17.28 -3.21
N LEU A 485 -13.66 -16.21 -2.91
CA LEU A 485 -14.45 -15.50 -3.92
C LEU A 485 -13.52 -14.61 -4.76
N LEU A 486 -13.39 -14.92 -6.04
CA LEU A 486 -12.68 -14.11 -7.02
C LEU A 486 -13.65 -13.36 -7.93
N GLY A 487 -13.16 -12.32 -8.59
CA GLY A 487 -13.97 -11.42 -9.42
C GLY A 487 -14.37 -10.13 -8.70
N PRO A 488 -15.28 -9.32 -9.25
CA PRO A 488 -15.92 -9.49 -10.56
C PRO A 488 -14.94 -9.25 -11.73
N ASN A 489 -14.74 -10.25 -12.59
CA ASN A 489 -13.97 -10.14 -13.84
C ASN A 489 -14.27 -11.30 -14.82
N ASN A 490 -13.66 -11.30 -16.00
CA ASN A 490 -13.89 -12.30 -17.07
C ASN A 490 -12.99 -13.55 -16.98
N ARG A 491 -12.35 -13.84 -15.83
CA ARG A 491 -11.42 -14.97 -15.68
C ARG A 491 -12.05 -16.20 -15.01
N GLY A 492 -13.38 -16.24 -14.94
CA GLY A 492 -14.12 -17.32 -14.28
C GLY A 492 -14.31 -18.58 -15.12
N HIS A 493 -13.96 -18.59 -16.40
CA HIS A 493 -14.23 -19.74 -17.27
C HIS A 493 -13.65 -21.05 -16.67
N GLY A 494 -14.49 -22.08 -16.55
CA GLY A 494 -14.13 -23.38 -15.96
C GLY A 494 -14.08 -23.41 -14.42
N LYS A 495 -14.30 -22.29 -13.73
CA LYS A 495 -14.28 -22.20 -12.26
C LYS A 495 -15.68 -22.04 -11.71
N ASN A 496 -16.35 -23.15 -11.41
CA ASN A 496 -17.72 -23.14 -10.92
C ASN A 496 -17.78 -23.61 -9.46
N TRP A 497 -18.76 -23.11 -8.72
CA TRP A 497 -19.21 -23.83 -7.53
C TRP A 497 -20.07 -25.00 -7.96
N THR A 498 -19.97 -26.12 -7.26
CA THR A 498 -20.72 -27.33 -7.62
C THR A 498 -21.38 -27.94 -6.39
N VAL A 499 -22.71 -28.08 -6.48
CA VAL A 499 -23.54 -28.78 -5.48
C VAL A 499 -23.64 -30.24 -5.87
N GLY A 500 -23.43 -31.14 -4.93
CA GLY A 500 -23.68 -32.59 -5.08
C GLY A 500 -22.49 -33.42 -5.59
N ARG A 501 -21.40 -32.78 -6.00
CA ARG A 501 -20.18 -33.48 -6.43
C ARG A 501 -19.37 -34.02 -5.24
N HIS A 502 -19.34 -33.29 -4.13
CA HIS A 502 -18.61 -33.70 -2.95
C HIS A 502 -19.42 -34.72 -2.12
N PRO A 503 -18.84 -35.84 -1.63
CA PRO A 503 -19.59 -36.88 -0.92
C PRO A 503 -20.39 -36.39 0.31
N LYS A 504 -19.94 -35.29 0.93
CA LYS A 504 -20.62 -34.67 2.08
C LYS A 504 -21.81 -33.77 1.73
N ASP A 505 -22.02 -33.39 0.47
CA ASP A 505 -23.21 -32.61 0.09
C ASP A 505 -24.49 -33.44 0.22
N LEU A 506 -24.38 -34.77 0.08
CA LEU A 506 -25.50 -35.72 0.16
C LEU A 506 -26.69 -35.35 -0.74
N ALA A 507 -26.44 -34.58 -1.79
CA ALA A 507 -27.46 -34.15 -2.74
C ALA A 507 -27.88 -35.33 -3.62
N LYS A 508 -29.18 -35.45 -3.85
CA LYS A 508 -29.77 -36.45 -4.76
C LYS A 508 -30.54 -35.75 -5.87
N PRO A 509 -30.71 -36.41 -7.04
CA PRO A 509 -31.62 -35.92 -8.06
C PRO A 509 -32.99 -35.55 -7.50
N GLY A 510 -33.46 -34.35 -7.81
CA GLY A 510 -34.73 -33.78 -7.34
C GLY A 510 -34.66 -33.04 -6.00
N ASP A 511 -33.54 -33.08 -5.27
CA ASP A 511 -33.43 -32.38 -4.00
C ASP A 511 -33.50 -30.85 -4.18
N PRO A 512 -34.33 -30.15 -3.39
CA PRO A 512 -34.39 -28.69 -3.42
C PRO A 512 -33.24 -28.07 -2.61
N PHE A 513 -32.57 -27.08 -3.18
CA PHE A 513 -31.51 -26.30 -2.53
C PHE A 513 -31.79 -24.80 -2.62
N THR A 514 -31.29 -24.04 -1.64
CA THR A 514 -31.22 -22.59 -1.68
C THR A 514 -29.77 -22.14 -1.58
N ILE A 515 -29.33 -21.35 -2.55
CA ILE A 515 -28.06 -20.63 -2.52
C ILE A 515 -28.31 -19.28 -1.87
N ALA A 516 -27.44 -18.90 -0.93
CA ALA A 516 -27.44 -17.60 -0.26
C ALA A 516 -26.06 -16.96 -0.38
N VAL A 517 -26.04 -15.72 -0.89
CA VAL A 517 -24.83 -14.90 -1.07
C VAL A 517 -24.91 -13.71 -0.11
N ALA A 518 -24.12 -13.75 0.95
CA ALA A 518 -24.01 -12.65 1.89
C ALA A 518 -23.17 -11.52 1.27
N VAL A 519 -23.65 -10.29 1.38
CA VAL A 519 -22.95 -9.08 0.89
C VAL A 519 -22.42 -8.24 2.04
N SER A 520 -21.36 -7.48 1.78
CA SER A 520 -20.85 -6.43 2.68
C SER A 520 -21.77 -5.19 2.66
N SER A 521 -21.52 -4.23 3.56
CA SER A 521 -22.23 -2.94 3.59
C SER A 521 -22.05 -2.11 2.31
N LEU A 522 -20.98 -2.35 1.55
CA LEU A 522 -20.76 -1.77 0.21
C LEU A 522 -21.49 -2.52 -0.91
N GLY A 523 -22.27 -3.57 -0.58
CA GLY A 523 -22.99 -4.40 -1.55
C GLY A 523 -22.12 -5.43 -2.27
N ALA A 524 -20.83 -5.56 -1.92
CA ALA A 524 -19.94 -6.55 -2.54
C ALA A 524 -20.14 -7.95 -1.93
N PRO A 525 -20.23 -9.04 -2.73
CA PRO A 525 -20.33 -10.40 -2.23
C PRO A 525 -19.15 -10.80 -1.34
N LYS A 526 -19.45 -11.30 -0.14
CA LYS A 526 -18.48 -11.65 0.89
C LYS A 526 -18.38 -13.15 1.12
N ARG A 527 -19.52 -13.85 1.07
CA ARG A 527 -19.59 -15.29 1.34
C ARG A 527 -20.73 -15.92 0.57
N ILE A 528 -20.48 -17.13 0.09
CA ILE A 528 -21.51 -17.98 -0.50
C ILE A 528 -21.77 -19.20 0.38
N SER A 529 -23.02 -19.62 0.42
CA SER A 529 -23.45 -20.84 1.10
C SER A 529 -24.66 -21.43 0.39
N TRP A 530 -24.89 -22.72 0.57
CA TRP A 530 -26.13 -23.35 0.14
C TRP A 530 -26.60 -24.37 1.15
N GLN A 531 -27.91 -24.55 1.20
CA GLN A 531 -28.55 -25.48 2.10
C GLN A 531 -29.66 -26.23 1.38
N ARG A 532 -29.73 -27.55 1.62
CA ARG A 532 -30.87 -28.36 1.21
C ARG A 532 -32.12 -27.88 1.94
N GLN A 533 -33.16 -27.54 1.19
CA GLN A 533 -34.44 -27.18 1.78
C GLN A 533 -35.07 -28.42 2.41
N ARG A 534 -35.51 -28.31 3.66
CA ARG A 534 -36.31 -29.38 4.27
C ARG A 534 -37.64 -29.45 3.54
N ALA A 535 -38.08 -30.67 3.20
CA ALA A 535 -39.44 -30.87 2.74
C ALA A 535 -40.38 -30.24 3.77
N LYS A 536 -41.18 -29.25 3.35
CA LYS A 536 -42.26 -28.74 4.20
C LYS A 536 -43.14 -29.96 4.47
N LYS A 537 -43.17 -30.44 5.72
CA LYS A 537 -44.18 -31.43 6.12
C LYS A 537 -45.51 -30.81 5.72
N ALA A 538 -46.23 -31.45 4.80
CA ALA A 538 -47.57 -31.04 4.46
C ALA A 538 -48.32 -30.91 5.79
N SER A 539 -48.79 -29.70 6.12
CA SER A 539 -49.68 -29.54 7.26
C SER A 539 -50.98 -30.22 6.87
N THR A 540 -51.09 -31.50 7.22
CA THR A 540 -52.36 -32.23 7.26
C THR A 540 -53.31 -31.57 8.23
#